data_AF-A0A953HRU5-F1
#
_entry.id   AF-A0A953HRU5-F1
#
_cell.length_a   1.000
_cell.length_b   1.000
_cell.length_c   1.000
_cell.angle_alpha   90.00
_cell.angle_beta   90.00
_cell.angle_gamma   90.00
#
_symmetry.space_group_name_H-M   'P 1'
#
loop_
_entity.id
_entity.type
_entity.pdbx_description
1 polymer ?
#
loop_
_entity_poly.entity_id
_entity_poly.type
_entity_poly.pdbx_seq_one_letter_code
_entity_poly.pdbx_strand_id
1 'polypeptide(L)'
;MKNSMKLLLIVGLIWGVSSSCSKDDDSGLSGNCGNGDAWFELVTDESNQLTEASTKYSMDPTQENCEDLKGAYRLYINALKEISKCVPGFSRSAYQQSLTSAEMEIEQVCQ
;
A
#
# COMPACT_ATOMS: atom_id res chain seq x y z
N MET A 1 -23.74 -39.13 -23.91
CA MET A 1 -23.29 -38.30 -25.05
C MET A 1 -24.00 -36.96 -24.99
N LYS A 2 -23.25 -35.85 -25.15
CA LYS A 2 -23.68 -34.43 -25.29
C LYS A 2 -24.27 -33.81 -24.01
N ASN A 3 -23.46 -33.30 -23.09
CA ASN A 3 -22.52 -32.16 -23.20
C ASN A 3 -23.20 -30.84 -23.58
N SER A 4 -23.23 -29.96 -22.58
CA SER A 4 -22.74 -28.58 -22.69
C SER A 4 -23.67 -27.49 -23.20
N MET A 5 -23.42 -26.30 -22.66
CA MET A 5 -23.61 -25.02 -23.31
C MET A 5 -24.83 -24.21 -22.89
N LYS A 6 -25.02 -23.93 -21.59
CA LYS A 6 -25.77 -22.72 -21.19
C LYS A 6 -25.28 -21.97 -19.94
N LEU A 7 -24.20 -22.37 -19.25
CA LEU A 7 -23.86 -21.71 -17.98
C LEU A 7 -22.36 -21.44 -17.74
N LEU A 8 -21.66 -20.89 -18.74
CA LEU A 8 -20.29 -20.38 -18.56
C LEU A 8 -20.08 -19.11 -19.39
N LEU A 9 -20.65 -17.99 -18.94
CA LEU A 9 -20.38 -16.65 -19.50
C LEU A 9 -20.25 -15.55 -18.43
N ILE A 10 -19.83 -15.89 -17.20
CA ILE A 10 -19.55 -14.89 -16.14
C ILE A 10 -18.27 -15.23 -15.37
N VAL A 11 -17.26 -15.79 -16.04
CA VAL A 11 -15.93 -15.99 -15.44
C VAL A 11 -14.90 -15.69 -16.53
N GLY A 12 -14.49 -14.43 -16.63
CA GLY A 12 -13.55 -14.03 -17.69
C GLY A 12 -13.28 -12.52 -17.73
N LEU A 13 -13.09 -11.89 -16.57
CA LEU A 13 -12.58 -10.52 -16.51
C LEU A 13 -11.73 -10.28 -15.26
N ILE A 14 -10.88 -11.26 -14.94
CA ILE A 14 -9.89 -11.15 -13.84
C ILE A 14 -8.55 -11.68 -14.34
N TRP A 15 -8.08 -11.20 -15.49
CA TRP A 15 -6.71 -11.45 -15.95
C TRP A 15 -6.26 -10.24 -16.75
N GLY A 16 -5.27 -9.50 -16.24
CA GLY A 16 -4.55 -8.49 -17.03
C GLY A 16 -4.50 -7.08 -16.46
N VAL A 17 -4.23 -6.90 -15.18
CA VAL A 17 -3.46 -5.73 -14.73
C VAL A 17 -2.18 -6.19 -14.03
N SER A 18 -1.37 -6.97 -14.76
CA SER A 18 0.07 -6.91 -14.57
C SER A 18 0.56 -5.60 -15.14
N SER A 19 0.19 -4.47 -14.52
CA SER A 19 0.97 -3.26 -14.61
C SER A 19 2.26 -3.54 -13.86
N SER A 20 3.19 -4.20 -14.57
CA SER A 20 4.60 -3.87 -14.42
C SER A 20 4.65 -2.36 -14.29
N CYS A 21 5.06 -1.86 -13.13
CA CYS A 21 5.45 -0.48 -12.98
C CYS A 21 6.48 -0.24 -14.09
N SER A 22 6.05 0.43 -15.17
CA SER A 22 6.97 0.94 -16.18
C SER A 22 7.95 1.82 -15.41
N LYS A 23 9.23 1.48 -15.48
CA LYS A 23 10.29 2.46 -15.30
C LYS A 23 10.14 3.44 -16.46
N ASP A 24 9.26 4.42 -16.30
CA ASP A 24 9.32 5.62 -17.11
C ASP A 24 10.45 6.46 -16.52
N ASP A 25 11.60 6.37 -17.19
CA ASP A 25 12.74 7.24 -16.98
C ASP A 25 12.37 8.69 -17.31
N ASP A 26 12.96 9.59 -16.52
CA ASP A 26 13.08 11.03 -16.72
C ASP A 26 11.84 11.91 -16.53
N SER A 27 11.73 12.51 -15.32
CA SER A 27 12.02 13.94 -15.16
C SER A 27 11.86 14.43 -13.71
N GLY A 28 12.98 14.82 -13.08
CA GLY A 28 12.97 15.97 -12.16
C GLY A 28 13.03 15.76 -10.65
N LEU A 29 13.39 14.58 -10.13
CA LEU A 29 13.68 14.44 -8.69
C LEU A 29 15.16 14.70 -8.38
N SER A 30 15.55 15.97 -8.42
CA SER A 30 16.86 16.41 -7.94
C SER A 30 16.90 16.35 -6.40
N GLY A 31 17.69 15.44 -5.83
CA GLY A 31 17.94 15.29 -4.39
C GLY A 31 17.84 13.84 -3.89
N ASN A 32 17.70 13.64 -2.58
CA ASN A 32 17.51 12.32 -1.91
C ASN A 32 16.20 11.58 -2.31
N CYS A 33 15.52 12.07 -3.35
CA CYS A 33 14.32 11.52 -3.97
C CYS A 33 14.62 10.89 -5.36
N GLY A 34 15.76 11.26 -5.98
CA GLY A 34 16.22 10.72 -7.27
C GLY A 34 17.07 9.46 -7.14
N ASN A 35 17.66 9.22 -5.96
CA ASN A 35 18.20 7.90 -5.57
C ASN A 35 17.04 7.07 -5.05
N GLY A 36 16.16 6.64 -5.96
CA GLY A 36 14.90 5.95 -5.65
C GLY A 36 15.01 4.83 -4.61
N ASP A 37 16.18 4.21 -4.53
CA ASP A 37 16.50 3.11 -3.63
C ASP A 37 16.30 3.47 -2.15
N ALA A 38 16.67 4.67 -1.68
CA ALA A 38 16.67 4.97 -0.24
C ALA A 38 15.27 5.18 0.35
N TRP A 39 14.37 5.86 -0.39
CA TRP A 39 12.99 6.03 0.06
C TRP A 39 12.16 4.79 -0.22
N PHE A 40 12.47 4.07 -1.31
CA PHE A 40 11.82 2.81 -1.64
C PHE A 40 12.11 1.74 -0.60
N GLU A 41 13.37 1.60 -0.15
CA GLU A 41 13.75 0.66 0.91
C GLU A 41 12.96 0.93 2.19
N LEU A 42 12.90 2.19 2.63
CA LEU A 42 12.18 2.60 3.84
C LEU A 42 10.68 2.27 3.75
N VAL A 43 10.02 2.61 2.64
CA VAL A 43 8.60 2.30 2.46
C VAL A 43 8.36 0.80 2.30
N THR A 44 9.28 0.08 1.67
CA THR A 44 9.17 -1.38 1.45
C THR A 44 9.30 -2.15 2.77
N ASP A 45 10.24 -1.78 3.63
CA ASP A 45 10.42 -2.44 4.92
C ASP A 45 9.16 -2.32 5.78
N GLU A 46 8.65 -1.11 5.96
CA GLU A 46 7.44 -0.88 6.74
C GLU A 46 6.19 -1.48 6.08
N SER A 47 6.14 -1.56 4.75
CA SER A 47 5.07 -2.26 4.02
C SER A 47 5.10 -3.78 4.26
N ASN A 48 6.28 -4.38 4.37
CA ASN A 48 6.41 -5.80 4.69
C ASN A 48 5.97 -6.06 6.13
N GLN A 49 6.42 -5.24 7.09
CA GLN A 49 5.99 -5.33 8.49
C GLN A 49 4.46 -5.20 8.63
N LEU A 50 3.85 -4.27 7.89
CA LEU A 50 2.40 -4.13 7.83
C LEU A 50 1.71 -5.38 7.28
N THR A 51 2.25 -5.97 6.21
CA THR A 51 1.71 -7.20 5.62
C THR A 51 1.78 -8.39 6.58
N GLU A 52 2.90 -8.52 7.30
CA GLU A 52 3.11 -9.56 8.31
C GLU A 52 2.13 -9.39 9.48
N ALA A 53 2.02 -8.18 10.04
CA ALA A 53 1.08 -7.89 11.13
C ALA A 53 -0.38 -8.09 10.69
N SER A 54 -0.72 -7.73 9.45
CA SER A 54 -2.06 -7.95 8.87
C SER A 54 -2.38 -9.45 8.76
N THR A 55 -1.40 -10.25 8.33
CA THR A 55 -1.52 -11.71 8.26
C THR A 55 -1.67 -12.31 9.66
N LYS A 56 -0.86 -11.86 10.63
CA LYS A 56 -0.92 -12.31 12.02
C LYS A 56 -2.29 -12.05 12.65
N TYR A 57 -2.82 -10.84 12.53
CA TYR A 57 -4.16 -10.51 13.03
C TYR A 57 -5.27 -11.29 12.30
N SER A 58 -5.15 -11.47 10.98
CA SER A 58 -6.13 -12.25 10.20
C SER A 58 -6.18 -13.73 10.61
N MET A 59 -5.04 -14.30 11.01
CA MET A 59 -4.94 -15.67 11.49
C MET A 59 -5.36 -15.83 12.95
N ASP A 60 -5.09 -14.81 13.78
CA ASP A 60 -5.35 -14.81 15.21
C ASP A 60 -5.79 -13.41 15.69
N PRO A 61 -7.10 -13.09 15.66
CA PRO A 61 -7.60 -11.74 15.92
C PRO A 61 -7.70 -11.44 17.42
N THR A 62 -6.55 -11.42 18.09
CA THR A 62 -6.42 -11.01 19.50
C THR A 62 -6.21 -9.50 19.61
N GLN A 63 -6.43 -8.95 20.81
CA GLN A 63 -6.14 -7.53 21.07
C GLN A 63 -4.66 -7.21 20.83
N GLU A 64 -3.76 -8.10 21.25
CA GLU A 64 -2.31 -7.94 21.05
C GLU A 64 -1.97 -7.85 19.56
N ASN A 65 -2.47 -8.77 18.74
CA ASN A 65 -2.22 -8.76 17.30
C ASN A 65 -2.89 -7.57 16.60
N CYS A 66 -3.99 -7.05 17.14
CA CYS A 66 -4.57 -5.79 16.66
C CYS A 66 -3.66 -4.60 16.95
N GLU A 67 -3.13 -4.47 18.18
CA GLU A 67 -2.22 -3.37 18.52
C GLU A 67 -0.95 -3.43 17.69
N ASP A 68 -0.43 -4.64 17.43
CA ASP A 68 0.69 -4.87 16.49
C ASP A 68 0.35 -4.35 15.08
N LEU A 69 -0.84 -4.69 14.57
CA LEU A 69 -1.32 -4.23 13.26
C LEU A 69 -1.45 -2.70 13.20
N LYS A 70 -2.07 -2.08 14.22
CA LYS A 70 -2.17 -0.63 14.33
C LYS A 70 -0.79 0.03 14.40
N GLY A 71 0.15 -0.57 15.14
CA GLY A 71 1.54 -0.14 15.20
C GLY A 71 2.22 -0.13 13.83
N ALA A 72 2.11 -1.24 13.09
CA ALA A 72 2.69 -1.37 11.76
C ALA A 72 2.08 -0.37 10.75
N TYR A 73 0.76 -0.12 10.82
CA TYR A 73 0.13 0.94 10.03
C TYR A 73 0.71 2.33 10.32
N ARG A 74 0.94 2.66 11.60
CA ARG A 74 1.53 3.96 11.98
C ARG A 74 2.95 4.09 11.46
N LEU A 75 3.76 3.04 11.54
CA LEU A 75 5.13 3.03 11.00
C LEU A 75 5.12 3.25 9.47
N TYR A 76 4.26 2.53 8.75
CA TYR A 76 4.11 2.70 7.31
C TYR A 76 3.68 4.12 6.91
N ILE A 77 2.69 4.71 7.59
CA ILE A 77 2.28 6.10 7.34
C ILE A 77 3.42 7.08 7.67
N ASN A 78 4.17 6.85 8.74
CA ASN A 78 5.31 7.70 9.08
C ASN A 78 6.40 7.64 8.01
N ALA A 79 6.70 6.45 7.48
CA ALA A 79 7.61 6.30 6.34
C ALA A 79 7.13 7.10 5.12
N LEU A 80 5.82 7.03 4.82
CA LEU A 80 5.20 7.83 3.76
C LEU A 80 5.29 9.35 4.03
N LYS A 81 5.20 9.80 5.28
CA LYS A 81 5.38 11.21 5.64
C LYS A 81 6.81 11.70 5.41
N GLU A 82 7.82 10.89 5.72
CA GLU A 82 9.23 11.26 5.53
C GLU A 82 9.58 11.52 4.06
N ILE A 83 8.88 10.83 3.15
CA ILE A 83 9.06 10.96 1.71
C ILE A 83 8.14 12.01 1.08
N SER A 84 7.32 12.71 1.86
CA SER A 84 6.41 13.76 1.35
C SER A 84 7.13 14.89 0.60
N LYS A 85 8.41 15.12 0.92
CA LYS A 85 9.31 16.03 0.18
C LYS A 85 9.58 15.59 -1.27
N CYS A 86 9.45 14.30 -1.54
CA CYS A 86 9.61 13.69 -2.86
C CYS A 86 8.32 13.73 -3.70
N VAL A 87 7.18 14.09 -3.09
CA VAL A 87 5.91 14.25 -3.81
C VAL A 87 5.94 15.58 -4.58
N PRO A 88 5.60 15.58 -5.89
CA PRO A 88 5.49 16.79 -6.69
C PRO A 88 4.57 17.83 -6.04
N GLY A 89 4.95 19.11 -6.12
CA GLY A 89 4.24 20.19 -5.42
C GLY A 89 2.74 20.25 -5.73
N PHE A 90 2.34 19.98 -6.97
CA PHE A 90 0.93 19.96 -7.38
C PHE A 90 0.12 18.83 -6.73
N SER A 91 0.74 17.72 -6.33
CA SER A 91 0.10 16.58 -5.67
C SER A 91 0.24 16.61 -4.14
N ARG A 92 1.09 17.47 -3.59
CA ARG A 92 1.46 17.44 -2.17
C ARG A 92 0.28 17.62 -1.22
N SER A 93 -0.66 18.51 -1.54
CA SER A 93 -1.84 18.75 -0.70
C SER A 93 -2.77 17.52 -0.67
N ALA A 94 -3.03 16.90 -1.82
CA ALA A 94 -3.83 15.68 -1.88
C ALA A 94 -3.14 14.53 -1.14
N TYR A 95 -1.83 14.39 -1.31
CA TYR A 95 -1.04 13.38 -0.60
C TYR A 95 -1.10 13.55 0.93
N GLN A 96 -0.92 14.77 1.43
CA GLN A 96 -1.03 15.07 2.85
C GLN A 96 -2.43 14.79 3.39
N GLN A 97 -3.47 15.11 2.61
CA GLN A 97 -4.84 14.79 2.99
C GLN A 97 -5.06 13.28 3.10
N SER A 98 -4.56 12.49 2.15
CA SER A 98 -4.63 11.03 2.21
C SER A 98 -3.90 10.46 3.42
N LEU A 99 -2.72 10.98 3.77
CA LEU A 99 -2.00 10.54 4.97
C LEU A 99 -2.78 10.85 6.25
N THR A 100 -3.33 12.06 6.38
CA THR A 100 -4.16 12.42 7.53
C THR A 100 -5.41 11.56 7.63
N SER A 101 -6.09 11.29 6.52
CA SER A 101 -7.25 10.37 6.48
C SER A 101 -6.86 8.97 6.95
N ALA A 102 -5.75 8.43 6.42
CA ALA A 102 -5.27 7.11 6.81
C ALA A 102 -4.96 7.03 8.31
N GLU A 103 -4.38 8.07 8.93
CA GLU A 103 -4.15 8.10 10.38
C GLU A 103 -5.43 8.05 11.20
N MET A 104 -6.50 8.72 10.75
CA MET A 104 -7.78 8.69 11.43
C MET A 104 -8.46 7.32 11.30
N GLU A 105 -8.20 6.61 10.21
CA GLU A 105 -8.78 5.31 9.92
C GLU A 105 -8.09 4.18 10.69
N ILE A 106 -6.84 4.35 11.15
CA ILE A 106 -6.12 3.34 11.96
C ILE A 106 -6.94 2.93 13.19
N GLU A 107 -7.64 3.87 13.84
CA GLU A 107 -8.44 3.55 15.02
C GLU A 107 -9.71 2.76 14.72
N GLN A 108 -10.11 2.71 13.45
CA GLN A 108 -11.21 1.89 12.95
C GLN A 108 -10.74 0.51 12.47
N VAL A 109 -9.43 0.28 12.40
CA VAL A 109 -8.87 -1.05 12.14
C VAL A 109 -9.11 -1.95 13.38
N CYS A 110 -9.39 -3.23 13.12
CA CYS A 110 -9.70 -4.28 14.09
C CYS A 110 -11.07 -4.22 14.80
N GLN A 111 -12.03 -3.47 14.24
CA GLN A 111 -13.40 -3.41 14.77
C GLN A 111 -14.24 -4.62 14.33
#